data_AF-A0A838J9D8-F1
#
_entry.id   AF-A0A838J9D8-F1
#
_cell.length_a   1.000
_cell.length_b   1.000
_cell.length_c   1.000
_cell.angle_alpha   90.00
_cell.angle_beta   90.00
_cell.angle_gamma   90.00
#
_symmetry.space_group_name_H-M   'P 1'
#
loop_
_entity.id
_entity.type
_entity.pdbx_description
1 polymer ?
#
loop_
_entity_poly.entity_id
_entity_poly.type
_entity_poly.pdbx_seq_one_letter_code
_entity_poly.pdbx_strand_id
1 'polypeptide(L)' 'MKTKLLYHTNSFTYECTARVVAVEGDDVALDATVFYPGGGGQMADRGIITWEK' A
#
# COMPACT_ATOMS: atom_id res chain seq x y z
N MET A 1 13.18 7.39 3.64
CA MET A 1 12.45 7.54 2.36
C MET A 1 10.95 7.59 2.68
N LYS A 2 10.15 8.36 1.94
CA LYS A 2 8.69 8.43 2.16
C LYS A 2 7.98 7.50 1.17
N THR A 3 6.98 6.75 1.62
CA THR A 3 6.13 5.91 0.76
C THR A 3 5.39 6.75 -0.28
N LYS A 4 5.38 6.30 -1.53
CA LYS A 4 4.60 6.89 -2.62
C LYS A 4 3.14 6.42 -2.54
N LEU A 5 2.24 7.36 -2.31
CA LEU A 5 0.80 7.11 -2.14
C LEU A 5 0.10 7.16 -3.50
N LEU A 6 -0.03 6.02 -4.18
CA LEU A 6 -0.56 5.94 -5.54
C LEU A 6 -2.06 6.26 -5.60
N TYR A 7 -2.79 5.95 -4.52
CA TYR A 7 -4.22 6.28 -4.37
C TYR A 7 -4.53 7.78 -4.45
N HIS A 8 -3.55 8.66 -4.15
CA HIS A 8 -3.70 10.11 -4.34
C HIS A 8 -3.43 10.59 -5.77
N THR A 9 -2.77 9.76 -6.60
CA THR A 9 -2.45 10.11 -7.99
C THR A 9 -3.56 9.68 -8.94
N ASN A 10 -4.08 8.46 -8.77
CA ASN A 10 -5.21 7.93 -9.52
C ASN A 10 -5.97 6.91 -8.66
N SER A 11 -7.16 7.29 -8.18
CA SER A 11 -8.00 6.48 -7.30
C SER A 11 -8.55 5.20 -7.96
N PHE A 12 -8.42 5.04 -9.27
CA PHE A 12 -8.81 3.83 -10.01
C PHE A 12 -7.64 2.85 -10.22
N THR A 13 -6.51 3.06 -9.56
CA THR A 13 -5.36 2.14 -9.60
C THR A 13 -5.50 1.12 -8.49
N TYR A 14 -5.82 -0.12 -8.85
CA TYR A 14 -6.10 -1.19 -7.87
C TYR A 14 -4.90 -2.11 -7.60
N GLU A 15 -3.85 -2.02 -8.40
CA GLU A 15 -2.67 -2.89 -8.32
C GLU A 15 -1.39 -2.08 -8.56
N CYS A 16 -0.30 -2.47 -7.89
CA CYS A 16 1.02 -1.91 -8.14
C CYS A 16 2.13 -2.89 -7.77
N THR A 17 3.29 -2.77 -8.41
CA THR A 17 4.53 -3.37 -7.92
C THR A 17 5.22 -2.41 -6.95
N ALA A 18 5.66 -2.92 -5.81
CA ALA A 18 6.37 -2.17 -4.77
C ALA A 18 7.47 -3.04 -4.16
N ARG A 19 8.38 -2.40 -3.43
CA ARG A 19 9.42 -3.08 -2.64
C ARG A 19 9.06 -3.02 -1.16
N VAL A 20 9.22 -4.15 -0.48
CA VAL A 20 9.23 -4.18 0.98
C VAL A 20 10.51 -3.51 1.46
N VAL A 21 10.38 -2.45 2.27
CA VAL A 21 11.51 -1.67 2.79
C VAL A 21 11.76 -1.89 4.27
N ALA A 22 10.77 -2.40 5.02
CA ALA A 22 10.92 -2.85 6.40
C ALA A 22 9.82 -3.86 6.76
N VAL A 23 10.09 -4.67 7.78
CA VAL A 23 9.15 -5.61 8.38
C VAL A 23 9.29 -5.51 9.89
N GLU A 24 8.18 -5.36 10.61
CA GLU A 24 8.12 -5.30 12.06
C GLU A 24 6.94 -6.12 12.58
N GLY A 25 7.21 -7.32 13.09
CA GLY A 25 6.15 -8.25 13.46
C GLY A 25 5.27 -8.60 12.26
N ASP A 26 3.98 -8.26 12.36
CA ASP A 26 2.98 -8.47 11.31
C ASP A 26 2.86 -7.27 10.35
N ASP A 27 3.58 -6.17 10.60
CA ASP A 27 3.54 -4.97 9.80
C ASP A 27 4.62 -4.98 8.70
N VAL A 28 4.24 -4.53 7.50
CA VAL A 28 5.14 -4.38 6.35
C VAL A 28 5.12 -2.93 5.86
N ALA A 29 6.31 -2.35 5.66
CA ALA A 29 6.45 -1.04 5.05
C ALA A 29 6.84 -1.18 3.58
N LEU A 30 6.15 -0.45 2.69
CA LEU A 30 6.39 -0.44 1.25
C LEU A 30 6.92 0.92 0.77
N ASP A 31 7.70 0.93 -0.32
CA ASP A 31 8.13 2.16 -0.99
C ASP A 31 7.00 2.84 -1.80
N ALA A 32 5.97 2.08 -2.20
CA ALA A 32 4.77 2.56 -2.85
C ALA A 32 3.54 1.71 -2.46
N THR A 33 2.34 2.30 -2.48
CA THR A 33 1.10 1.56 -2.18
C THR A 33 -0.13 2.14 -2.89
N VAL A 34 -1.04 1.25 -3.30
CA VAL A 34 -2.41 1.57 -3.72
C VAL A 34 -3.41 1.52 -2.56
N PHE A 35 -3.04 0.87 -1.44
CA PHE A 35 -3.92 0.73 -0.29
C PHE A 35 -4.08 2.06 0.43
N TYR A 36 -5.30 2.56 0.51
CA TYR A 36 -5.65 3.66 1.37
C TYR A 36 -5.73 3.19 2.83
N PRO A 37 -5.01 3.84 3.77
CA PRO A 37 -4.99 3.44 5.18
C PRO A 37 -6.30 3.72 5.94
N GLY A 38 -7.30 4.34 5.29
CA GLY A 38 -8.52 4.85 5.93
C GLY A 38 -8.35 6.27 6.47
N GLY A 39 -9.46 6.88 6.91
CA GLY A 39 -9.48 8.24 7.47
C GLY A 39 -10.67 9.07 6.99
N GLY A 40 -11.01 10.13 7.73
CA GLY A 40 -12.10 11.06 7.32
C GLY A 40 -13.48 10.43 7.20
N GLY A 41 -13.74 9.31 7.88
CA GLY A 41 -14.97 8.52 7.75
C GLY A 41 -14.92 7.43 6.68
N GLN A 42 -13.86 7.37 5.86
CA GLN A 42 -13.63 6.30 4.91
C GLN A 42 -12.88 5.12 5.56
N MET A 43 -13.34 3.91 5.28
CA MET A 43 -12.71 2.67 5.74
C MET A 43 -11.37 2.42 5.04
N ALA A 44 -10.46 1.72 5.71
CA ALA A 44 -9.22 1.26 5.11
C ALA A 44 -9.48 0.23 4.01
N ASP A 45 -8.64 0.24 2.98
CA ASP A 45 -8.68 -0.76 1.92
C ASP A 45 -8.22 -2.13 2.44
N ARG A 46 -8.67 -3.18 1.76
CA ARG A 46 -8.27 -4.57 2.03
C ARG A 46 -7.95 -5.26 0.72
N GLY A 47 -6.91 -6.09 0.72
CA GLY A 47 -6.48 -6.85 -0.45
C GLY A 47 -5.30 -7.76 -0.11
N ILE A 48 -4.50 -8.10 -1.13
CA ILE A 48 -3.45 -9.11 -1.03
C ILE A 48 -2.15 -8.52 -1.57
N ILE A 49 -1.03 -8.84 -0.92
CA ILE A 49 0.33 -8.64 -1.44
C ILE A 49 0.83 -10.03 -1.86
N THR A 50 1.23 -10.17 -3.13
CA THR A 50 1.79 -11.40 -3.68
C THR A 50 3.19 -11.16 -4.23
N TRP A 51 4.00 -12.21 -4.30
CA TRP A 51 5.30 -12.20 -4.96
C TRP A 51 5.58 -13.58 -5.57
N GLU A 52 6.36 -13.59 -6.63
CA GLU A 52 6.88 -14.83 -7.21
C GLU A 52 8.16 -15.26 -6.49
N LYS A 53 8.46 -16.56 -6.53
CA LYS A 53 9.68 -17.15 -5.95
C LYS A 53 10.87 -17.03 -6.89
#